data_AF-A0A660R3F4-F1
#
_entry.id   AF-A0A660R3F4-F1
#
_cell.length_a   1.000
_cell.length_b   1.000
_cell.length_c   1.000
_cell.angle_alpha   90.00
_cell.angle_beta   90.00
_cell.angle_gamma   90.00
#
_symmetry.space_group_name_H-M   'P 1'
#
loop_
_entity.id
_entity.type
_entity.pdbx_description
1 polymer ?
#
loop_
_entity_poly.entity_id
_entity_poly.type
_entity_poly.pdbx_seq_one_letter_code
_entity_poly.pdbx_strand_id
1 'polypeptide(L)'
;MKKLMILSVLLAGSAAQAALDWGGSAAIFGPAGDSSWTNPNSWRDQVDALPGIPVAGDTLFIQRYAWGNEGVPGGGWDTGAVGPTLDTTIAGLADVYLATQDTVPIVGGQIAELNLVSGADLSANNLLMGRVANSTATLNMSGDATASFGGFFLPIDGTASATINMNDSADLTINALAGTTFWSIVMDADAVLTINNAPPGWENLNITAKNAGDSIQATNLGGAAYEYVVIPEPATIGLLSMAGGALVLLRKRYMI
;
A
#
# COMPACT_ATOMS: atom_id res chain seq x y z
N MET A 1 45.99 -0.93 -40.88
CA MET A 1 45.01 -1.82 -40.23
C MET A 1 43.90 -0.96 -39.67
N LYS A 2 42.74 -0.89 -40.35
CA LYS A 2 41.60 -0.07 -39.92
C LYS A 2 40.81 -0.86 -38.88
N LYS A 3 40.79 -0.39 -37.63
CA LYS A 3 40.03 -1.01 -36.53
C LYS A 3 38.54 -0.71 -36.75
N LEU A 4 37.75 -1.73 -37.05
CA LEU A 4 36.29 -1.68 -36.94
C LEU A 4 35.92 -1.67 -35.44
N MET A 5 35.32 -0.59 -34.95
CA MET A 5 34.57 -0.63 -33.70
C MET A 5 33.16 -1.12 -34.03
N ILE A 6 32.80 -2.30 -33.52
CA ILE A 6 31.42 -2.78 -33.50
C ILE A 6 30.74 -2.08 -32.33
N LEU A 7 29.85 -1.15 -32.66
CA LEU A 7 28.93 -0.53 -31.71
C LEU A 7 27.78 -1.51 -31.48
N SER A 8 27.87 -2.33 -30.43
CA SER A 8 26.75 -3.15 -29.96
C SER A 8 25.72 -2.22 -29.32
N VAL A 9 24.69 -1.86 -30.07
CA VAL A 9 23.47 -1.26 -29.54
C VAL A 9 22.79 -2.33 -28.68
N LEU A 10 22.84 -2.15 -27.36
CA LEU A 10 21.95 -2.86 -26.44
C LEU A 10 20.54 -2.36 -26.75
N LEU A 11 19.78 -3.13 -27.53
CA LEU A 11 18.33 -2.99 -27.55
C LEU A 11 17.85 -3.40 -26.16
N ALA A 12 17.70 -2.42 -25.27
CA ALA A 12 16.82 -2.55 -24.13
C ALA A 12 15.42 -2.73 -24.73
N GLY A 13 15.03 -3.98 -24.96
CA GLY A 13 13.63 -4.30 -25.23
C GLY A 13 12.85 -3.74 -24.05
N SER A 14 12.00 -2.76 -24.30
CA SER A 14 10.97 -2.38 -23.35
C SER A 14 10.18 -3.66 -23.08
N ALA A 15 10.36 -4.27 -21.91
CA ALA A 15 9.49 -5.33 -21.46
C ALA A 15 8.05 -4.79 -21.60
N ALA A 16 7.18 -5.56 -22.25
CA ALA A 16 5.78 -5.19 -22.34
C ALA A 16 5.25 -5.10 -20.91
N GLN A 17 4.67 -3.96 -20.55
CA GLN A 17 4.07 -3.75 -19.24
C GLN A 17 2.84 -4.64 -19.13
N ALA A 18 2.82 -5.54 -18.16
CA ALA A 18 1.68 -6.41 -17.90
C ALA A 18 0.74 -5.77 -16.86
N ALA A 19 -0.53 -6.16 -16.92
CA ALA A 19 -1.49 -5.93 -15.85
C ALA A 19 -1.72 -7.27 -15.15
N LEU A 20 -1.33 -7.38 -13.88
CA LEU A 20 -1.35 -8.62 -13.13
C LEU A 20 -2.38 -8.58 -12.01
N ASP A 21 -3.29 -9.55 -11.99
CA ASP A 21 -4.21 -9.80 -10.88
C ASP A 21 -3.60 -10.78 -9.88
N TRP A 22 -3.79 -10.50 -8.59
CA TRP A 22 -3.53 -11.47 -7.53
C TRP A 22 -4.60 -12.57 -7.55
N GLY A 23 -4.17 -13.79 -7.88
CA GLY A 23 -5.02 -15.00 -7.93
C GLY A 23 -5.15 -15.76 -6.61
N GLY A 24 -4.29 -15.45 -5.63
CA GLY A 24 -4.32 -16.07 -4.31
C GLY A 24 -3.87 -17.53 -4.27
N SER A 25 -4.31 -18.25 -3.24
CA SER A 25 -3.92 -19.65 -3.00
C SER A 25 -4.81 -20.66 -3.74
N ALA A 26 -5.86 -20.19 -4.39
CA ALA A 26 -6.89 -21.04 -4.96
C ALA A 26 -6.45 -21.64 -6.32
N ALA A 27 -6.60 -22.95 -6.48
CA ALA A 27 -6.26 -23.68 -7.72
C ALA A 27 -7.27 -23.46 -8.87
N ILE A 28 -7.97 -22.33 -8.92
CA ILE A 28 -9.12 -22.12 -9.81
C ILE A 28 -8.71 -22.10 -11.29
N PHE A 29 -7.47 -21.70 -11.60
CA PHE A 29 -6.99 -21.51 -12.98
C PHE A 29 -5.65 -22.20 -13.28
N GLY A 30 -5.17 -23.07 -12.40
CA GLY A 30 -3.85 -23.70 -12.52
C GLY A 30 -3.39 -24.38 -11.23
N PRO A 31 -2.07 -24.67 -11.09
CA PRO A 31 -1.50 -25.06 -9.81
C PRO A 31 -1.85 -24.02 -8.74
N ALA A 32 -2.09 -24.47 -7.51
CA ALA A 32 -2.34 -23.56 -6.40
C ALA A 32 -1.14 -22.61 -6.22
N GLY A 33 -1.43 -21.31 -6.12
CA GLY A 33 -0.49 -20.33 -5.60
C GLY A 33 -0.34 -20.47 -4.09
N ASP A 34 0.40 -19.53 -3.51
CA ASP A 34 0.49 -19.29 -2.08
C ASP A 34 0.47 -17.77 -1.80
N SER A 35 0.74 -17.36 -0.57
CA SER A 35 0.81 -15.95 -0.20
C SER A 35 2.11 -15.26 -0.64
N SER A 36 3.06 -15.95 -1.28
CA SER A 36 4.34 -15.36 -1.69
C SER A 36 4.17 -14.50 -2.93
N TRP A 37 4.75 -13.30 -2.91
CA TRP A 37 4.86 -12.45 -4.08
C TRP A 37 5.62 -13.12 -5.23
N THR A 38 6.59 -14.00 -4.92
CA THR A 38 7.49 -14.59 -5.91
C THR A 38 6.94 -15.88 -6.53
N ASN A 39 5.76 -16.35 -6.10
CA ASN A 39 5.13 -17.50 -6.72
C ASN A 39 4.39 -17.07 -7.99
N PRO A 40 4.83 -17.49 -9.20
CA PRO A 40 4.18 -17.10 -10.45
C PRO A 40 2.71 -17.54 -10.51
N ASN A 41 2.34 -18.64 -9.84
CA ASN A 41 0.97 -19.15 -9.85
C ASN A 41 0.01 -18.29 -9.01
N SER A 42 0.52 -17.38 -8.18
CA SER A 42 -0.28 -16.45 -7.39
C SER A 42 -0.66 -15.18 -8.16
N TRP A 43 -0.11 -14.99 -9.37
CA TRP A 43 -0.30 -13.81 -10.20
C TRP A 43 -0.74 -14.21 -11.59
N ARG A 44 -1.56 -13.37 -12.22
CA ARG A 44 -2.12 -13.69 -13.54
C ARG A 44 -2.17 -12.47 -14.42
N ASP A 45 -1.66 -12.60 -15.64
CA ASP A 45 -1.75 -11.57 -16.66
C ASP A 45 -3.18 -11.41 -17.17
N GLN A 46 -3.70 -10.19 -17.17
CA GLN A 46 -5.04 -9.86 -17.66
C GLN A 46 -5.21 -10.02 -19.18
N VAL A 47 -4.11 -10.10 -19.95
CA VAL A 47 -4.17 -10.22 -21.41
C VAL A 47 -4.34 -11.67 -21.84
N ASP A 48 -3.49 -12.56 -21.31
CA ASP A 48 -3.41 -13.96 -21.78
C ASP A 48 -3.70 -14.99 -20.69
N ALA A 49 -3.99 -14.54 -19.46
CA ALA A 49 -4.34 -15.37 -18.33
C ALA A 49 -3.22 -16.31 -17.86
N LEU A 50 -1.97 -16.09 -18.28
CA LEU A 50 -0.83 -16.89 -17.88
C LEU A 50 -0.27 -16.47 -16.51
N PRO A 51 0.30 -17.43 -15.73
CA PRO A 51 1.07 -17.14 -14.52
C PRO A 51 2.28 -16.26 -14.80
N GLY A 52 2.55 -15.26 -13.95
CA GLY A 52 3.68 -14.35 -14.15
C GLY A 52 4.04 -13.56 -12.90
N ILE A 53 5.31 -13.58 -12.49
CA ILE A 53 5.78 -12.80 -11.34
C ILE A 53 5.81 -11.31 -11.72
N PRO A 54 5.28 -10.40 -10.89
CA PRO A 54 5.42 -8.97 -11.10
C PRO A 54 6.86 -8.52 -11.30
N VAL A 55 7.09 -7.70 -12.31
CA VAL A 55 8.37 -7.06 -12.61
C VAL A 55 8.21 -5.56 -12.85
N ALA A 56 9.35 -4.85 -12.93
CA ALA A 56 9.37 -3.42 -13.21
C ALA A 56 8.54 -3.06 -14.45
N GLY A 57 7.71 -2.04 -14.32
CA GLY A 57 6.79 -1.56 -15.34
C GLY A 57 5.38 -2.16 -15.27
N ASP A 58 5.18 -3.25 -14.53
CA ASP A 58 3.86 -3.89 -14.42
C ASP A 58 2.90 -3.09 -13.54
N THR A 59 1.60 -3.27 -13.80
CA THR A 59 0.50 -2.75 -12.98
C THR A 59 -0.13 -3.90 -12.21
N LEU A 60 -0.35 -3.73 -10.91
CA LEU A 60 -0.82 -4.80 -10.04
C LEU A 60 -2.21 -4.51 -9.49
N PHE A 61 -3.03 -5.55 -9.47
CA PHE A 61 -4.38 -5.53 -8.94
C PHE A 61 -4.50 -6.58 -7.85
N ILE A 62 -4.55 -6.12 -6.60
CA ILE A 62 -4.76 -6.97 -5.43
C ILE A 62 -6.17 -6.70 -4.94
N GLN A 63 -7.06 -7.64 -5.18
CA GLN A 63 -8.47 -7.51 -4.84
C GLN A 63 -9.12 -8.88 -4.80
N ARG A 64 -10.19 -8.97 -4.02
CA ARG A 64 -11.05 -10.14 -4.05
C ARG A 64 -11.85 -10.10 -5.36
N TYR A 65 -12.23 -11.25 -5.92
CA TYR A 65 -13.16 -11.30 -7.07
C TYR A 65 -12.69 -10.61 -8.37
N ALA A 66 -11.41 -10.63 -8.73
CA ALA A 66 -11.02 -10.25 -10.10
C ALA A 66 -11.75 -11.15 -11.13
N TRP A 67 -12.25 -10.55 -12.22
CA TRP A 67 -12.83 -11.24 -13.40
C TRP A 67 -14.13 -12.01 -13.21
N GLY A 68 -15.25 -11.32 -12.92
CA GLY A 68 -16.59 -11.90 -13.06
C GLY A 68 -16.80 -13.23 -12.31
N ASN A 69 -15.98 -13.47 -11.28
CA ASN A 69 -15.84 -14.75 -10.63
C ASN A 69 -16.95 -15.00 -9.60
N GLU A 70 -17.97 -14.13 -9.57
CA GLU A 70 -19.23 -14.34 -8.87
C GLU A 70 -19.94 -15.57 -9.43
N GLY A 71 -19.67 -16.74 -8.86
CA GLY A 71 -20.49 -17.94 -9.08
C GLY A 71 -19.84 -19.11 -9.82
N VAL A 72 -18.50 -19.25 -9.82
CA VAL A 72 -17.88 -20.53 -10.22
C VAL A 72 -18.07 -21.56 -9.09
N PRO A 73 -18.90 -22.61 -9.27
CA PRO A 73 -19.15 -23.59 -8.22
C PRO A 73 -17.93 -24.50 -8.04
N GLY A 74 -17.36 -24.56 -6.84
CA GLY A 74 -16.36 -25.57 -6.46
C GLY A 74 -14.93 -25.07 -6.23
N GLY A 75 -14.63 -23.80 -6.51
CA GLY A 75 -13.41 -23.16 -6.00
C GLY A 75 -13.60 -22.77 -4.54
N GLY A 76 -12.80 -23.34 -3.63
CA GLY A 76 -12.76 -22.86 -2.25
C GLY A 76 -12.31 -21.41 -2.25
N TRP A 77 -13.22 -20.49 -1.97
CA TRP A 77 -12.92 -19.07 -1.84
C TRP A 77 -11.85 -18.87 -0.76
N ASP A 78 -10.90 -17.98 -0.99
CA ASP A 78 -10.24 -17.32 0.13
C ASP A 78 -11.35 -16.54 0.87
N THR A 79 -11.81 -17.08 2.00
CA THR A 79 -12.90 -16.50 2.82
C THR A 79 -12.44 -15.30 3.63
N GLY A 80 -11.20 -14.84 3.44
CA GLY A 80 -10.57 -13.73 4.12
C GLY A 80 -10.06 -12.66 3.17
N ALA A 81 -9.28 -11.73 3.71
CA ALA A 81 -8.51 -10.81 2.89
C ALA A 81 -7.55 -11.58 1.98
N VAL A 82 -7.43 -11.13 0.73
CA VAL A 82 -6.37 -11.58 -0.17
C VAL A 82 -5.20 -10.64 -0.02
N GLY A 83 -4.02 -11.17 0.32
CA GLY A 83 -2.84 -10.34 0.43
C GLY A 83 -1.51 -11.05 0.16
N PRO A 84 -0.79 -10.69 -0.92
CA PRO A 84 0.57 -11.15 -1.10
C PRO A 84 1.48 -10.64 0.01
N THR A 85 2.50 -11.45 0.30
CA THR A 85 3.64 -11.11 1.13
C THR A 85 4.86 -10.92 0.25
N LEU A 86 5.38 -9.69 0.24
CA LEU A 86 6.64 -9.34 -0.38
C LEU A 86 7.73 -9.33 0.71
N ASP A 87 8.82 -10.03 0.46
CA ASP A 87 10.02 -10.15 1.30
C ASP A 87 11.31 -9.88 0.50
N THR A 88 11.18 -9.20 -0.64
CA THR A 88 12.26 -8.92 -1.60
C THR A 88 12.10 -7.55 -2.25
N THR A 89 13.09 -7.14 -3.03
CA THR A 89 13.09 -5.86 -3.76
C THR A 89 12.34 -5.97 -5.09
N ILE A 90 11.36 -5.10 -5.29
CA ILE A 90 10.65 -4.85 -6.54
C ILE A 90 10.62 -3.35 -6.79
N ALA A 91 11.43 -2.89 -7.74
CA ALA A 91 11.54 -1.48 -8.06
C ALA A 91 10.84 -1.12 -9.37
N GLY A 92 10.15 0.02 -9.38
CA GLY A 92 9.64 0.65 -10.59
C GLY A 92 8.42 -0.04 -11.21
N LEU A 93 7.49 -0.54 -10.40
CA LEU A 93 6.15 -0.88 -10.89
C LEU A 93 5.47 0.36 -11.48
N ALA A 94 4.53 0.15 -12.40
CA ALA A 94 3.67 1.22 -12.86
C ALA A 94 2.74 1.65 -11.71
N ASP A 95 1.70 0.89 -11.41
CA ASP A 95 0.73 1.22 -10.37
C ASP A 95 0.40 -0.02 -9.53
N VAL A 96 0.04 0.19 -8.26
CA VAL A 96 -0.46 -0.85 -7.35
C VAL A 96 -1.86 -0.48 -6.90
N TYR A 97 -2.83 -1.33 -7.18
CA TYR A 97 -4.23 -1.17 -6.80
C TYR A 97 -4.59 -2.18 -5.70
N LEU A 98 -5.01 -1.68 -4.54
CA LEU A 98 -5.59 -2.47 -3.46
C LEU A 98 -7.10 -2.21 -3.40
N ALA A 99 -7.89 -3.24 -3.65
CA ALA A 99 -9.36 -3.19 -3.71
C ALA A 99 -9.87 -2.11 -4.68
N THR A 100 -9.75 -2.38 -5.98
CA THR A 100 -10.26 -1.50 -7.04
C THR A 100 -11.46 -2.10 -7.77
N GLN A 101 -12.11 -1.29 -8.61
CA GLN A 101 -13.13 -1.81 -9.50
C GLN A 101 -12.41 -2.38 -10.70
N ASP A 102 -12.56 -3.68 -10.94
CA ASP A 102 -12.34 -4.24 -12.26
C ASP A 102 -13.43 -3.70 -13.22
N THR A 103 -13.16 -3.76 -14.51
CA THR A 103 -14.05 -3.40 -15.63
C THR A 103 -15.43 -4.08 -15.60
N VAL A 104 -15.63 -5.08 -14.74
CA VAL A 104 -16.90 -5.75 -14.49
C VAL A 104 -17.59 -5.10 -13.28
N PRO A 105 -18.90 -4.77 -13.33
CA PRO A 105 -19.60 -4.11 -12.24
C PRO A 105 -19.71 -5.02 -10.99
N ILE A 106 -18.66 -5.04 -10.18
CA ILE A 106 -18.65 -5.67 -8.87
C ILE A 106 -19.24 -4.69 -7.87
N VAL A 107 -20.26 -5.11 -7.13
CA VAL A 107 -21.00 -4.27 -6.19
C VAL A 107 -20.39 -4.39 -4.79
N GLY A 108 -19.29 -3.68 -4.56
CA GLY A 108 -18.70 -3.43 -3.24
C GLY A 108 -18.18 -4.66 -2.46
N GLY A 109 -17.77 -4.45 -1.21
CA GLY A 109 -17.34 -5.53 -0.30
C GLY A 109 -15.95 -6.10 -0.59
N GLN A 110 -15.14 -5.38 -1.36
CA GLN A 110 -13.77 -5.76 -1.70
C GLN A 110 -12.85 -5.66 -0.48
N ILE A 111 -12.04 -6.69 -0.23
CA ILE A 111 -11.04 -6.68 0.84
C ILE A 111 -9.70 -7.05 0.22
N ALA A 112 -8.71 -6.16 0.35
CA ALA A 112 -7.37 -6.35 -0.16
C ALA A 112 -6.32 -5.99 0.89
N GLU A 113 -5.30 -6.83 0.99
CA GLU A 113 -4.15 -6.63 1.85
C GLU A 113 -2.87 -6.67 1.02
N LEU A 114 -1.84 -5.93 1.43
CA LEU A 114 -0.49 -6.08 0.91
C LEU A 114 0.45 -6.10 2.10
N ASN A 115 1.22 -7.18 2.24
CA ASN A 115 2.15 -7.36 3.35
C ASN A 115 3.58 -7.19 2.86
N LEU A 116 4.25 -6.13 3.31
CA LEU A 116 5.67 -5.90 3.14
C LEU A 116 6.37 -6.30 4.44
N VAL A 117 7.21 -7.32 4.38
CA VAL A 117 7.95 -7.83 5.54
C VAL A 117 9.44 -7.52 5.39
N SER A 118 10.25 -7.91 6.38
CA SER A 118 11.68 -7.65 6.37
C SER A 118 12.35 -8.08 5.05
N GLY A 119 13.21 -7.21 4.50
CA GLY A 119 13.84 -7.38 3.18
C GLY A 119 13.01 -6.89 1.99
N ALA A 120 11.74 -6.48 2.20
CA ALA A 120 10.93 -5.88 1.16
C ALA A 120 11.39 -4.47 0.82
N ASP A 121 11.54 -4.18 -0.48
CA ASP A 121 11.73 -2.82 -1.00
C ASP A 121 10.85 -2.63 -2.22
N LEU A 122 9.74 -1.92 -2.07
CA LEU A 122 8.73 -1.74 -3.12
C LEU A 122 8.74 -0.31 -3.64
N SER A 123 8.85 -0.12 -4.96
CA SER A 123 8.52 1.17 -5.57
C SER A 123 7.56 1.06 -6.74
N ALA A 124 6.61 1.99 -6.79
CA ALA A 124 5.64 2.13 -7.88
C ALA A 124 5.38 3.61 -8.20
N ASN A 125 4.87 3.91 -9.40
CA ASN A 125 4.41 5.27 -9.68
C ASN A 125 3.26 5.64 -8.76
N ASN A 126 2.27 4.77 -8.57
CA ASN A 126 1.15 5.08 -7.68
C ASN A 126 0.72 3.88 -6.82
N LEU A 127 0.26 4.18 -5.61
CA LEU A 127 -0.53 3.28 -4.78
C LEU A 127 -1.96 3.80 -4.70
N LEU A 128 -2.93 2.96 -5.05
CA LEU A 128 -4.35 3.27 -5.04
C LEU A 128 -5.06 2.31 -4.09
N MET A 129 -5.75 2.84 -3.09
CA MET A 129 -6.38 2.04 -2.04
C MET A 129 -7.87 2.35 -1.92
N GLY A 130 -8.70 1.31 -1.90
CA GLY A 130 -10.12 1.40 -1.57
C GLY A 130 -10.92 2.21 -2.60
N ARG A 131 -10.76 1.88 -3.88
CA ARG A 131 -11.32 2.65 -5.02
C ARG A 131 -12.78 2.31 -5.34
N VAL A 132 -13.43 1.48 -4.53
CA VAL A 132 -14.81 0.98 -4.71
C VAL A 132 -15.60 1.10 -3.43
N ALA A 133 -16.88 1.45 -3.52
CA ALA A 133 -17.75 1.60 -2.36
C ALA A 133 -17.76 0.37 -1.47
N ASN A 134 -17.73 0.58 -0.15
CA ASN A 134 -17.70 -0.47 0.87
C ASN A 134 -16.51 -1.43 0.73
N SER A 135 -15.37 -0.95 0.23
CA SER A 135 -14.13 -1.72 0.19
C SER A 135 -13.23 -1.43 1.38
N THR A 136 -12.34 -2.37 1.68
CA THR A 136 -11.28 -2.23 2.69
C THR A 136 -9.96 -2.58 2.05
N ALA A 137 -9.03 -1.62 2.07
CA ALA A 137 -7.67 -1.80 1.59
C ALA A 137 -6.69 -1.61 2.74
N THR A 138 -5.75 -2.52 2.89
CA THR A 138 -4.73 -2.45 3.93
C THR A 138 -3.33 -2.68 3.37
N LEU A 139 -2.40 -1.80 3.70
CA LEU A 139 -0.97 -1.99 3.50
C LEU A 139 -0.33 -2.25 4.86
N ASN A 140 0.27 -3.42 5.06
CA ASN A 140 1.02 -3.76 6.26
C ASN A 140 2.51 -3.73 5.94
N MET A 141 3.28 -3.01 6.74
CA MET A 141 4.74 -2.93 6.67
C MET A 141 5.32 -3.35 8.02
N SER A 142 6.40 -4.13 8.02
CA SER A 142 7.04 -4.65 9.23
C SER A 142 8.53 -4.91 9.02
N GLY A 143 9.29 -5.04 10.11
CA GLY A 143 10.74 -5.18 10.06
C GLY A 143 11.42 -3.94 9.47
N ASP A 144 12.28 -4.13 8.47
CA ASP A 144 12.99 -3.09 7.73
C ASP A 144 12.39 -2.83 6.34
N ALA A 145 11.11 -3.19 6.14
CA ALA A 145 10.43 -3.00 4.86
C ALA A 145 10.42 -1.52 4.43
N THR A 146 10.80 -1.28 3.18
CA THR A 146 10.76 0.05 2.55
C THR A 146 9.73 0.10 1.43
N ALA A 147 9.03 1.23 1.30
CA ALA A 147 8.14 1.47 0.19
C ALA A 147 8.19 2.92 -0.30
N SER A 148 8.14 3.13 -1.62
CA SER A 148 8.09 4.46 -2.23
C SER A 148 7.05 4.55 -3.33
N PHE A 149 6.15 5.52 -3.22
CA PHE A 149 5.09 5.76 -4.19
C PHE A 149 5.16 7.18 -4.75
N GLY A 150 5.10 7.32 -6.08
CA GLY A 150 4.98 8.63 -6.74
C GLY A 150 3.69 9.36 -6.38
N GLY A 151 2.58 8.63 -6.26
CA GLY A 151 1.30 9.14 -5.81
C GLY A 151 0.55 8.15 -4.93
N PHE A 152 -0.24 8.66 -3.98
CA PHE A 152 -1.12 7.89 -3.13
C PHE A 152 -2.55 8.38 -3.30
N PHE A 153 -3.39 7.51 -3.87
CA PHE A 153 -4.76 7.81 -4.25
C PHE A 153 -5.73 7.05 -3.37
N LEU A 154 -6.52 7.81 -2.62
CA LEU A 154 -7.40 7.32 -1.57
C LEU A 154 -8.85 7.15 -2.06
N PRO A 155 -9.72 6.52 -1.25
CA PRO A 155 -11.13 6.40 -1.53
C PRO A 155 -11.76 7.71 -1.99
N ILE A 156 -12.49 7.63 -3.11
CA ILE A 156 -13.27 8.75 -3.66
C ILE A 156 -14.70 8.73 -3.08
N ASP A 157 -15.15 7.56 -2.63
CA ASP A 157 -16.43 7.40 -1.95
C ASP A 157 -16.27 7.36 -0.43
N GLY A 158 -17.27 7.88 0.27
CA GLY A 158 -17.25 7.97 1.73
C GLY A 158 -17.52 6.66 2.46
N THR A 159 -17.42 5.51 1.78
CA THR A 159 -17.75 4.20 2.37
C THR A 159 -16.63 3.18 2.28
N ALA A 160 -15.62 3.40 1.44
CA ALA A 160 -14.39 2.63 1.48
C ALA A 160 -13.44 3.11 2.58
N SER A 161 -12.61 2.19 3.06
CA SER A 161 -11.59 2.43 4.07
C SER A 161 -10.21 2.01 3.57
N ALA A 162 -9.21 2.85 3.85
CA ALA A 162 -7.81 2.56 3.58
C ALA A 162 -6.99 2.65 4.88
N THR A 163 -6.19 1.63 5.19
CA THR A 163 -5.33 1.61 6.38
C THR A 163 -3.90 1.25 6.01
N ILE A 164 -2.94 2.02 6.50
CA ILE A 164 -1.52 1.65 6.43
C ILE A 164 -1.04 1.37 7.85
N ASN A 165 -0.50 0.17 8.08
CA ASN A 165 0.11 -0.21 9.34
C ASN A 165 1.62 -0.27 9.14
N MET A 166 2.36 0.59 9.82
CA MET A 166 3.82 0.64 9.79
C MET A 166 4.35 0.15 11.13
N ASN A 167 4.94 -1.05 11.13
CA ASN A 167 5.46 -1.69 12.33
C ASN A 167 6.99 -1.71 12.32
N ASP A 168 7.59 -1.81 13.51
CA ASP A 168 9.04 -1.84 13.71
C ASP A 168 9.73 -0.64 13.05
N SER A 169 10.76 -0.88 12.23
CA SER A 169 11.58 0.13 11.53
C SER A 169 11.17 0.36 10.08
N ALA A 170 9.89 0.15 9.74
CA ALA A 170 9.41 0.30 8.37
C ALA A 170 9.51 1.77 7.88
N ASP A 171 9.88 1.96 6.60
CA ASP A 171 10.02 3.27 5.96
C ASP A 171 9.05 3.40 4.77
N LEU A 172 8.18 4.41 4.81
CA LEU A 172 7.25 4.73 3.74
C LEU A 172 7.48 6.15 3.22
N THR A 173 7.72 6.26 1.91
CA THR A 173 7.79 7.53 1.19
C THR A 173 6.63 7.69 0.21
N ILE A 174 5.90 8.80 0.29
CA ILE A 174 4.80 9.17 -0.62
C ILE A 174 5.11 10.54 -1.23
N ASN A 175 5.21 10.60 -2.55
CA ASN A 175 5.60 11.84 -3.23
C ASN A 175 4.43 12.78 -3.51
N ALA A 176 3.22 12.27 -3.69
CA ALA A 176 2.02 13.07 -3.91
C ALA A 176 0.80 12.42 -3.25
N LEU A 177 -0.09 13.25 -2.70
CA LEU A 177 -1.32 12.80 -2.07
C LEU A 177 -2.53 13.31 -2.84
N ALA A 178 -3.46 12.41 -3.11
CA ALA A 178 -4.73 12.75 -3.72
C ALA A 178 -5.88 11.94 -3.10
N GLY A 179 -6.90 12.62 -2.58
CA GLY A 179 -8.11 12.00 -2.04
C GLY A 179 -8.63 12.72 -0.80
N THR A 180 -9.88 12.45 -0.43
CA THR A 180 -10.64 13.39 0.40
C THR A 180 -11.17 12.82 1.71
N THR A 181 -11.28 11.49 1.91
CA THR A 181 -11.95 10.92 3.10
C THR A 181 -11.52 9.48 3.47
N PHE A 182 -11.67 9.11 4.75
CA PHE A 182 -11.57 7.74 5.33
C PHE A 182 -10.30 6.92 5.09
N TRP A 183 -9.18 7.41 5.65
CA TRP A 183 -7.93 6.66 5.71
C TRP A 183 -7.29 6.77 7.08
N SER A 184 -6.42 5.84 7.41
CA SER A 184 -5.59 5.91 8.61
C SER A 184 -4.20 5.36 8.36
N ILE A 185 -3.21 5.94 9.05
CA ILE A 185 -1.85 5.41 9.16
C ILE A 185 -1.59 5.19 10.64
N VAL A 186 -1.23 3.96 10.99
CA VAL A 186 -0.87 3.55 12.35
C VAL A 186 0.60 3.19 12.35
N MET A 187 1.39 3.86 13.19
CA MET A 187 2.85 3.76 13.16
C MET A 187 3.43 3.32 14.51
N ASP A 188 4.38 2.39 14.50
CA ASP A 188 5.30 2.16 15.62
C ASP A 188 6.30 3.33 15.75
N ALA A 189 6.91 3.46 16.93
CA ALA A 189 7.81 4.57 17.25
C ALA A 189 9.04 4.68 16.33
N ASP A 190 9.55 3.53 15.89
CA ASP A 190 10.76 3.44 15.06
C ASP A 190 10.45 3.52 13.55
N ALA A 191 9.17 3.59 13.17
CA ALA A 191 8.75 3.68 11.78
C ALA A 191 8.86 5.13 11.27
N VAL A 192 9.19 5.28 9.99
CA VAL A 192 9.42 6.59 9.37
C VAL A 192 8.47 6.79 8.20
N LEU A 193 7.64 7.83 8.29
CA LEU A 193 6.77 8.27 7.19
C LEU A 193 7.30 9.57 6.58
N THR A 194 7.50 9.57 5.27
CA THR A 194 7.91 10.75 4.50
C THR A 194 6.87 11.09 3.45
N ILE A 195 6.33 12.32 3.47
CA ILE A 195 5.35 12.79 2.50
C ILE A 195 5.86 14.08 1.85
N ASN A 196 6.21 14.04 0.57
CA ASN A 196 6.95 15.14 -0.06
C ASN A 196 6.07 16.31 -0.56
N ASN A 197 4.77 16.12 -0.78
CA ASN A 197 3.86 17.17 -1.27
C ASN A 197 2.48 17.12 -0.59
N ALA A 198 2.44 17.01 0.74
CA ALA A 198 1.17 17.03 1.48
C ALA A 198 0.55 18.45 1.49
N PRO A 199 -0.76 18.59 1.23
CA PRO A 199 -1.48 19.82 1.54
C PRO A 199 -1.34 20.17 3.04
N PRO A 200 -1.21 21.45 3.43
CA PRO A 200 -1.10 21.81 4.84
C PRO A 200 -2.29 21.31 5.69
N GLY A 201 -2.00 20.69 6.84
CA GLY A 201 -3.02 20.24 7.80
C GLY A 201 -3.59 18.85 7.53
N TRP A 202 -3.10 18.16 6.49
CA TRP A 202 -3.50 16.80 6.14
C TRP A 202 -3.03 15.76 7.17
N GLU A 203 -2.00 16.08 7.95
CA GLU A 203 -1.32 15.15 8.84
C GLU A 203 -2.07 14.88 10.15
N ASN A 204 -2.92 15.81 10.59
CA ASN A 204 -3.39 15.87 11.98
C ASN A 204 -4.61 14.99 12.31
N LEU A 205 -5.26 14.38 11.33
CA LEU A 205 -6.53 13.65 11.57
C LEU A 205 -6.42 12.13 11.43
N ASN A 206 -5.39 11.63 10.75
CA ASN A 206 -5.39 10.26 10.25
C ASN A 206 -4.07 9.51 10.53
N ILE A 207 -3.05 10.17 11.09
CA ILE A 207 -1.79 9.53 11.48
C ILE A 207 -1.80 9.35 13.00
N THR A 208 -1.61 8.12 13.46
CA THR A 208 -1.67 7.77 14.88
C THR A 208 -0.50 6.87 15.26
N ALA A 209 -0.01 7.01 16.49
CA ALA A 209 0.93 6.06 17.06
C ALA A 209 0.20 4.79 17.49
N LYS A 210 0.83 3.64 17.27
CA LYS A 210 0.26 2.33 17.60
C LYS A 210 0.09 2.14 19.10
N ASN A 211 1.10 2.53 19.89
CA ASN A 211 1.05 2.43 21.34
C ASN A 211 0.91 3.81 21.99
N ALA A 212 0.20 3.83 23.11
CA ALA A 212 0.08 5.01 23.94
C ALA A 212 1.46 5.36 24.55
N GLY A 213 2.10 6.43 24.09
CA GLY A 213 3.40 6.88 24.62
C GLY A 213 4.46 7.09 23.55
N ASP A 214 4.24 6.52 22.37
CA ASP A 214 5.21 6.51 21.31
C ASP A 214 5.32 7.89 20.63
N SER A 215 6.55 8.33 20.42
CA SER A 215 6.85 9.41 19.48
C SER A 215 6.97 8.81 18.09
N ILE A 216 6.31 9.42 17.09
CA ILE A 216 6.38 8.95 15.69
C ILE A 216 6.98 10.03 14.80
N GLN A 217 7.70 9.61 13.76
CA GLN A 217 8.32 10.53 12.81
C GLN A 217 7.53 10.57 11.50
N ALA A 218 6.91 11.72 11.21
CA ALA A 218 6.27 11.98 9.93
C ALA A 218 6.80 13.30 9.35
N THR A 219 7.45 13.28 8.18
CA THR A 219 8.07 14.48 7.59
C THR A 219 7.23 15.01 6.43
N ASN A 220 6.99 16.33 6.38
CA ASN A 220 6.40 17.04 5.22
C ASN A 220 7.39 18.06 4.64
N LEU A 221 7.62 18.05 3.32
CA LEU A 221 8.52 19.00 2.67
C LEU A 221 7.89 20.37 2.39
N GLY A 222 8.18 21.29 3.31
CA GLY A 222 8.74 22.62 3.00
C GLY A 222 10.22 22.75 3.40
N GLY A 223 10.91 21.61 3.63
CA GLY A 223 12.27 21.55 4.17
C GLY A 223 12.36 21.39 5.69
N ALA A 224 11.24 21.27 6.41
CA ALA A 224 11.22 21.10 7.86
C ALA A 224 10.92 19.64 8.23
N ALA A 225 11.81 19.01 9.01
CA ALA A 225 11.49 17.78 9.71
C ALA A 225 10.50 18.10 10.83
N TYR A 226 9.36 17.42 10.82
CA TYR A 226 8.37 17.54 11.89
C TYR A 226 8.40 16.23 12.69
N GLU A 227 8.81 16.32 13.96
CA GLU A 227 8.61 15.22 14.90
C GLU A 227 7.19 15.35 15.45
N TYR A 228 6.36 14.33 15.23
CA TYR A 228 5.01 14.26 15.78
C TYR A 228 5.07 13.42 17.06
N VAL A 229 5.20 14.07 18.20
CA VAL A 229 5.01 13.38 19.48
C VAL A 229 3.51 13.17 19.66
N VAL A 230 3.04 11.95 19.47
CA VAL A 230 1.69 11.54 19.87
C VAL A 230 1.73 11.39 21.39
N ILE A 231 1.25 12.41 22.10
CA ILE A 231 1.18 12.36 23.55
C ILE A 231 -0.03 11.46 23.88
N PRO A 232 0.16 10.25 24.43
CA PRO A 232 -0.98 9.55 25.00
C PRO A 232 -1.54 10.45 26.09
N GLU A 233 -2.86 10.59 26.19
CA GLU A 233 -3.43 11.28 27.33
C GLU A 233 -2.80 10.68 28.60
N PRO A 234 -2.09 11.47 29.42
CA PRO A 234 -1.74 10.95 30.71
C PRO A 234 -3.07 10.74 31.43
N ALA A 235 -3.16 9.67 32.23
CA ALA A 235 -4.28 9.41 33.14
C ALA A 235 -4.61 10.60 34.08
N THR A 236 -3.88 11.71 33.98
CA THR A 236 -4.01 12.98 34.68
C THR A 236 -5.03 13.96 34.06
N ILE A 237 -5.77 13.62 32.99
CA ILE A 237 -6.95 14.40 32.54
C ILE A 237 -8.26 13.71 32.98
N GLY A 238 -8.26 13.08 34.16
CA GLY A 238 -9.48 12.68 34.87
C GLY A 238 -10.39 13.85 35.30
N LEU A 239 -10.14 15.10 34.84
CA LEU A 239 -10.95 16.28 35.18
C LEU A 239 -11.60 17.01 33.99
N LEU A 240 -11.33 16.66 32.73
CA LEU A 240 -12.02 17.27 31.56
C LEU A 240 -12.92 16.29 30.78
N SER A 241 -12.99 15.01 31.16
CA SER A 241 -13.77 13.98 30.46
C SER A 241 -15.30 14.09 30.60
N MET A 242 -15.84 15.15 31.22
CA MET A 242 -17.30 15.34 31.32
C MET A 242 -17.96 16.06 30.13
N ALA A 243 -17.21 16.48 29.11
CA ALA A 243 -17.77 17.12 27.93
C ALA A 243 -17.21 16.54 26.62
N GLY A 244 -17.66 15.33 26.30
CA GLY A 244 -17.69 14.70 24.97
C GLY A 244 -16.74 15.21 23.90
N GLY A 245 -15.63 14.51 23.72
CA GLY A 245 -14.71 14.64 22.59
C GLY A 245 -13.27 14.42 23.03
N ALA A 246 -12.68 13.27 22.68
CA ALA A 246 -11.27 13.01 22.94
C ALA A 246 -10.43 14.08 22.23
N LEU A 247 -9.73 14.91 23.00
CA LEU A 247 -8.90 15.98 22.47
C LEU A 247 -7.47 15.44 22.32
N VAL A 248 -7.13 14.99 21.11
CA VAL A 248 -5.75 14.60 20.78
C VAL A 248 -4.89 15.86 20.67
N LEU A 249 -3.97 16.05 21.62
CA LEU A 249 -3.01 17.16 21.60
C LEU A 249 -1.75 16.75 20.82
N LEU A 250 -1.73 17.04 19.52
CA LEU A 250 -0.51 16.95 18.71
C LEU A 250 0.43 18.11 19.07
N ARG A 251 1.54 17.82 19.77
CA ARG A 251 2.56 18.85 20.03
C ARG A 251 3.59 18.84 18.90
N LYS A 252 3.34 19.69 17.89
CA LYS A 252 4.30 19.99 16.83
C LYS A 252 5.59 20.58 17.43
N ARG A 253 6.71 19.87 17.30
CA ARG A 253 8.05 20.42 17.57
C ARG A 253 8.75 20.67 16.24
N TYR A 254 9.24 21.90 16.07
CA TYR A 254 10.20 22.20 15.00
C TYR A 254 11.56 21.68 15.44
N MET A 255 12.13 20.74 14.70
CA MET A 255 13.54 20.40 14.83
C MET A 255 14.33 21.40 13.96
N ILE A 256 15.28 22.12 14.58
CA ILE A 256 16.21 23.04 13.91
C ILE A 256 17.46 22.25 13.54
#